data_AF-A0A7W9KAQ6-F1
#
_entry.id   AF-A0A7W9KAQ6-F1
#
_cell.length_a   1.000
_cell.length_b   1.000
_cell.length_c   1.000
_cell.angle_alpha   90.00
_cell.angle_beta   90.00
_cell.angle_gamma   90.00
#
_symmetry.space_group_name_H-M   'P 1'
#
loop_
_entity.id
_entity.type
_entity.pdbx_description
1 polymer ?
#
loop_
_entity_poly.entity_id
_entity_poly.type
_entity_poly.pdbx_seq_one_letter_code
_entity_poly.pdbx_strand_id
1 'polypeptide(L)'
;MRSLLAVALYALTTAVTPPQPVTIDLLTASGTGCLASTTAIAISPDNVAFTVTYSDFAVQGNGKSAHKDCTLTVRVNQPPGYTYGIDETDFRGFAHLDDGARGVETATYRFTGMPTRHSTQTFAGPKDDDWQVTDRPDAGSVVHGPCNDRKPLTITADLKLDGKSASSFMTMDSTDGAVSARFHLSWLKC
;
A
#
# COMPACT_ATOMS: atom_id res chain seq x y z
N MET A 1 -33.24 18.09 -44.51
CA MET A 1 -32.23 17.98 -43.45
C MET A 1 -32.74 16.98 -42.41
N ARG A 2 -32.11 15.82 -42.29
CA ARG A 2 -32.45 14.82 -41.25
C ARG A 2 -31.43 15.01 -40.12
N SER A 3 -31.87 15.57 -38.99
CA SER A 3 -31.06 15.66 -37.78
C SER A 3 -30.83 14.26 -37.21
N LEU A 4 -29.57 13.85 -37.15
CA LEU A 4 -29.13 12.67 -36.40
C LEU A 4 -28.99 13.07 -34.93
N LEU A 5 -29.87 12.57 -34.06
CA LEU A 5 -29.67 12.61 -32.62
C LEU A 5 -28.57 11.60 -32.25
N ALA A 6 -27.43 12.09 -31.77
CA ALA A 6 -26.39 11.26 -31.17
C ALA A 6 -26.86 10.83 -29.77
N VAL A 7 -27.09 9.53 -29.57
CA VAL A 7 -27.35 8.95 -28.26
C VAL A 7 -26.01 8.67 -27.61
N ALA A 8 -25.66 9.42 -26.56
CA ALA A 8 -24.49 9.13 -25.74
C ALA A 8 -24.76 7.89 -24.87
N LEU A 9 -24.08 6.78 -25.15
CA LEU A 9 -24.04 5.64 -24.23
C LEU A 9 -23.17 6.02 -23.03
N TYR A 10 -23.81 6.24 -21.87
CA TYR A 10 -23.10 6.23 -20.59
C TYR A 10 -22.78 4.77 -20.24
N ALA A 11 -21.49 4.41 -20.27
CA ALA A 11 -21.05 3.15 -19.70
C ALA A 11 -21.22 3.24 -18.17
N LEU A 12 -22.24 2.55 -17.65
CA LEU A 12 -22.38 2.33 -16.21
C LEU A 12 -21.26 1.37 -15.80
N THR A 13 -20.19 1.88 -15.20
CA THR A 13 -19.24 1.04 -14.47
C THR A 13 -20.02 0.39 -13.33
N THR A 14 -20.26 -0.92 -13.43
CA THR A 14 -20.91 -1.66 -12.35
C THR A 14 -19.94 -1.77 -11.20
N ALA A 15 -19.93 -0.77 -10.32
CA ALA A 15 -19.19 -0.82 -9.06
C ALA A 15 -19.67 -2.06 -8.30
N VAL A 16 -18.75 -3.00 -8.06
CA VAL A 16 -19.06 -4.19 -7.26
C VAL A 16 -19.28 -3.71 -5.84
N THR A 17 -20.50 -3.90 -5.31
CA THR A 17 -20.78 -3.61 -3.92
C THR A 17 -19.85 -4.42 -3.02
N PRO A 18 -19.10 -3.78 -2.10
CA PRO A 18 -18.26 -4.50 -1.14
C PRO A 18 -19.06 -5.60 -0.43
N PRO A 19 -18.55 -6.84 -0.37
CA PRO A 19 -19.26 -7.92 0.27
C PRO A 19 -19.27 -7.73 1.79
N GLN A 20 -20.25 -8.36 2.45
CA GLN A 20 -20.43 -8.30 3.89
C GLN A 20 -20.83 -9.71 4.41
N PRO A 21 -20.33 -10.17 5.57
CA PRO A 21 -19.31 -9.55 6.41
C PRO A 21 -17.88 -9.75 5.85
N VAL A 22 -16.95 -8.84 6.19
CA VAL A 22 -15.51 -9.00 5.93
C VAL A 22 -14.75 -8.78 7.22
N THR A 23 -13.77 -9.64 7.49
CA THR A 23 -12.77 -9.42 8.55
C THR A 23 -11.37 -9.49 7.98
N ILE A 24 -10.37 -9.09 8.75
CA ILE A 24 -8.97 -9.15 8.35
C ILE A 24 -8.11 -9.68 9.49
N ASP A 25 -7.19 -10.58 9.15
CA ASP A 25 -6.21 -11.15 10.07
C ASP A 25 -4.80 -10.78 9.62
N LEU A 26 -3.98 -10.30 10.57
CA LEU A 26 -2.53 -10.26 10.39
C LEU A 26 -1.97 -11.64 10.74
N LEU A 27 -1.48 -12.38 9.74
CA LEU A 27 -0.91 -13.71 9.96
C LEU A 27 0.54 -13.63 10.43
N THR A 28 1.33 -12.73 9.82
CA THR A 28 2.73 -12.50 10.19
C THR A 28 3.12 -11.05 9.91
N ALA A 29 4.01 -10.50 10.73
CA ALA A 29 4.78 -9.30 10.43
C ALA A 29 6.25 -9.57 10.74
N SER A 30 7.13 -9.25 9.80
CA SER A 30 8.56 -9.50 9.90
C SER A 30 9.34 -8.47 9.11
N GLY A 31 10.47 -8.02 9.64
CA GLY A 31 11.32 -7.03 9.01
C GLY A 31 12.03 -6.19 10.07
N THR A 32 12.88 -5.29 9.63
CA THR A 32 13.61 -4.37 10.54
C THR A 32 12.85 -3.09 10.85
N GLY A 33 11.80 -2.79 10.06
CA GLY A 33 10.91 -1.64 10.19
C GLY A 33 9.59 -1.94 10.91
N CYS A 34 9.34 -3.17 11.37
CA CYS A 34 8.14 -3.47 12.15
C CYS A 34 8.32 -4.66 13.08
N LEU A 35 7.67 -4.60 14.24
CA LEU A 35 7.54 -5.72 15.16
C LEU A 35 6.10 -6.25 15.12
N ALA A 36 5.94 -7.56 15.20
CA ALA A 36 4.61 -8.17 15.18
C ALA A 36 3.71 -7.73 16.34
N SER A 37 4.29 -7.40 17.51
CA SER A 37 3.54 -6.98 18.69
C SER A 37 2.93 -5.58 18.60
N THR A 38 3.43 -4.75 17.67
CA THR A 38 3.08 -3.33 17.56
C THR A 38 2.50 -2.97 16.20
N THR A 39 2.56 -3.90 15.24
CA THR A 39 1.88 -3.75 13.95
C THR A 39 0.40 -4.01 14.12
N ALA A 40 -0.44 -3.04 13.76
CA ALA A 40 -1.89 -3.18 13.82
C ALA A 40 -2.50 -3.12 12.43
N ILE A 41 -3.54 -3.94 12.20
CA ILE A 41 -4.33 -3.95 10.97
C ILE A 41 -5.81 -3.84 11.29
N ALA A 42 -6.57 -3.09 10.49
CA ALA A 42 -8.00 -2.96 10.66
C ALA A 42 -8.70 -2.81 9.30
N ILE A 43 -9.82 -3.51 9.11
CA ILE A 43 -10.71 -3.33 7.95
C ILE A 43 -11.60 -2.10 8.19
N SER A 44 -11.86 -1.31 7.16
CA SER A 44 -12.79 -0.18 7.25
C SER A 44 -14.25 -0.67 7.39
N PRO A 45 -15.15 0.09 8.04
CA PRO A 45 -16.53 -0.34 8.26
C PRO A 45 -17.34 -0.62 6.99
N ASP A 46 -16.98 0.02 5.88
CA ASP A 46 -17.57 -0.15 4.55
C ASP A 46 -16.89 -1.25 3.71
N ASN A 47 -15.86 -1.92 4.24
CA ASN A 47 -15.06 -2.95 3.59
C ASN A 47 -14.39 -2.51 2.28
N VAL A 48 -14.17 -1.22 2.06
CA VAL A 48 -13.49 -0.71 0.85
C VAL A 48 -11.99 -0.58 1.02
N ALA A 49 -11.48 -0.63 2.25
CA ALA A 49 -10.06 -0.53 2.53
C ALA A 49 -9.68 -1.24 3.83
N PHE A 50 -8.40 -1.51 4.01
CA PHE A 50 -7.84 -1.78 5.34
C PHE A 50 -6.66 -0.84 5.61
N THR A 51 -6.38 -0.63 6.88
CA THR A 51 -5.32 0.25 7.35
C THR A 51 -4.26 -0.56 8.05
N VAL A 52 -3.00 -0.20 7.84
CA VAL A 52 -1.86 -0.70 8.61
C VAL A 52 -1.24 0.45 9.40
N THR A 53 -1.04 0.21 10.69
CA THR A 53 -0.25 1.08 11.55
C THR A 53 1.07 0.39 11.84
N TYR A 54 2.18 1.00 11.42
CA TYR A 54 3.53 0.53 11.71
C TYR A 54 4.05 1.19 12.99
N SER A 55 5.08 0.59 13.59
CA SER A 55 5.84 1.18 14.68
C SER A 55 7.33 1.08 14.37
N ASP A 56 8.12 2.06 14.77
CA ASP A 56 9.59 2.05 14.64
C ASP A 56 10.11 1.90 13.20
N PHE A 57 9.27 2.25 12.22
CA PHE A 57 9.63 2.23 10.80
C PHE A 57 10.35 3.52 10.40
N ALA A 58 11.56 3.70 10.95
CA ALA A 58 12.44 4.83 10.70
C ALA A 58 13.82 4.36 10.23
N VAL A 59 14.30 4.90 9.11
CA VAL A 59 15.64 4.67 8.56
C VAL A 59 16.46 5.94 8.63
N GLN A 60 17.75 5.82 8.98
CA GLN A 60 18.70 6.93 9.00
C GLN A 60 19.98 6.53 8.26
N GLY A 61 20.46 7.40 7.38
CA GLY A 61 21.63 7.11 6.53
C GLY A 61 22.95 7.11 7.31
N ASN A 62 23.16 8.02 8.25
CA ASN A 62 24.43 8.17 8.99
C ASN A 62 25.66 8.22 8.04
N GLY A 63 25.53 8.84 6.87
CA GLY A 63 26.57 8.97 5.85
C GLY A 63 26.80 7.69 5.05
N LYS A 64 25.86 6.73 5.11
CA LYS A 64 25.89 5.44 4.43
C LYS A 64 24.51 5.09 3.91
N SER A 65 24.45 4.23 2.90
CA SER A 65 23.16 3.74 2.43
C SER A 65 22.56 2.86 3.52
N ALA A 66 21.30 3.10 3.84
CA ALA A 66 20.57 2.37 4.86
C ALA A 66 19.17 2.07 4.35
N HIS A 67 18.58 0.96 4.82
CA HIS A 67 17.19 0.66 4.53
C HIS A 67 16.55 -0.05 5.73
N LYS A 68 15.22 0.01 5.78
CA LYS A 68 14.38 -0.82 6.65
C LYS A 68 13.20 -1.31 5.84
N ASP A 69 12.74 -2.51 6.18
CA ASP A 69 11.60 -3.13 5.53
C ASP A 69 10.59 -3.66 6.55
N CYS A 70 9.35 -3.78 6.12
CA CYS A 70 8.32 -4.52 6.83
C CYS A 70 7.54 -5.39 5.84
N THR A 71 7.57 -6.70 6.06
CA THR A 71 6.81 -7.70 5.32
C THR A 71 5.66 -8.23 6.15
N LEU A 72 4.44 -8.02 5.66
CA LEU A 72 3.18 -8.47 6.24
C LEU A 72 2.61 -9.61 5.42
N THR A 73 2.09 -10.63 6.10
CA THR A 73 1.18 -11.61 5.48
C THR A 73 -0.20 -11.39 6.07
N VAL A 74 -1.14 -10.98 5.22
CA VAL A 74 -2.51 -10.65 5.64
C VAL A 74 -3.52 -11.59 5.00
N ARG A 75 -4.60 -11.86 5.71
CA ARG A 75 -5.75 -12.59 5.19
C ARG A 75 -7.00 -11.74 5.33
N VAL A 76 -7.56 -11.34 4.21
CA VAL A 76 -8.93 -10.84 4.16
C VAL A 76 -9.88 -12.04 4.13
N ASN A 77 -10.88 -12.02 5.00
CA ASN A 77 -11.89 -13.05 5.12
C ASN A 77 -13.21 -12.53 4.55
N GLN A 78 -13.40 -12.73 3.25
CA GLN A 78 -14.61 -12.35 2.52
C GLN A 78 -15.61 -13.51 2.38
N PRO A 79 -16.90 -13.23 2.14
CA PRO A 79 -17.91 -14.25 1.84
C PRO A 79 -17.57 -15.07 0.58
N PRO A 80 -18.11 -16.30 0.44
CA PRO A 80 -17.98 -17.07 -0.80
C PRO A 80 -18.47 -16.29 -2.02
N GLY A 81 -17.88 -16.54 -3.20
CA GLY A 81 -18.22 -15.84 -4.44
C GLY A 81 -17.52 -14.50 -4.64
N TYR A 82 -16.53 -14.17 -3.80
CA TYR A 82 -15.75 -12.94 -3.92
C TYR A 82 -14.26 -13.18 -3.78
N THR A 83 -13.49 -12.40 -4.52
CA THR A 83 -12.06 -12.20 -4.34
C THR A 83 -11.75 -10.70 -4.34
N TYR A 84 -10.51 -10.34 -4.03
CA TYR A 84 -10.07 -8.95 -3.98
C TYR A 84 -8.67 -8.79 -4.58
N GLY A 85 -8.37 -7.57 -4.99
CA GLY A 85 -7.03 -7.07 -5.24
C GLY A 85 -6.82 -5.74 -4.53
N ILE A 86 -5.65 -5.12 -4.73
CA ILE A 86 -5.34 -3.78 -4.24
C ILE A 86 -5.42 -2.82 -5.43
N ASP A 87 -6.42 -1.93 -5.45
CA ASP A 87 -6.57 -0.87 -6.47
C ASP A 87 -5.73 0.36 -6.16
N GLU A 88 -5.52 0.64 -4.88
CA GLU A 88 -4.83 1.83 -4.44
C GLU A 88 -4.18 1.62 -3.09
N THR A 89 -3.04 2.25 -2.85
CA THR A 89 -2.43 2.31 -1.53
C THR A 89 -1.89 3.69 -1.26
N ASP A 90 -2.34 4.29 -0.17
CA ASP A 90 -1.84 5.55 0.33
C ASP A 90 -0.79 5.29 1.41
N PHE A 91 0.45 5.64 1.13
CA PHE A 91 1.53 5.69 2.10
C PHE A 91 1.81 7.12 2.53
N ARG A 92 2.23 7.29 3.76
CA ARG A 92 2.59 8.58 4.33
C ARG A 92 3.69 8.45 5.36
N GLY A 93 4.42 9.53 5.57
CA GLY A 93 5.45 9.60 6.59
C GLY A 93 6.16 10.94 6.58
N PHE A 94 7.33 11.01 7.20
CA PHE A 94 8.17 12.20 7.23
C PHE A 94 9.55 11.93 6.61
N ALA A 95 10.13 12.94 5.97
CA ALA A 95 11.48 12.85 5.42
C ALA A 95 12.27 14.12 5.70
N HIS A 96 13.43 13.94 6.33
CA HIS A 96 14.51 14.91 6.35
C HIS A 96 15.62 14.40 5.42
N LEU A 97 15.83 15.09 4.31
CA LEU A 97 16.83 14.79 3.30
C LEU A 97 17.70 16.03 3.10
N ASP A 98 19.00 15.91 3.34
CA ASP A 98 19.96 16.96 3.01
C ASP A 98 20.03 17.18 1.48
N ASP A 99 20.65 18.28 1.06
CA ASP A 99 20.94 18.52 -0.35
C ASP A 99 21.73 17.35 -0.98
N GLY A 100 21.28 16.90 -2.15
CA GLY A 100 21.86 15.78 -2.87
C GLY A 100 21.58 14.38 -2.30
N ALA A 101 20.91 14.27 -1.15
CA ALA A 101 20.43 13.00 -0.60
C ALA A 101 19.18 12.51 -1.33
N ARG A 102 18.94 11.20 -1.29
CA ARG A 102 17.79 10.55 -1.92
C ARG A 102 17.16 9.52 -1.00
N GLY A 103 15.85 9.67 -0.83
CA GLY A 103 14.96 8.72 -0.21
C GLY A 103 14.23 7.87 -1.24
N VAL A 104 13.94 6.61 -0.91
CA VAL A 104 13.15 5.71 -1.75
C VAL A 104 12.17 4.95 -0.88
N GLU A 105 10.90 4.98 -1.27
CA GLU A 105 9.86 4.08 -0.77
C GLU A 105 9.61 3.02 -1.85
N THR A 106 9.47 1.76 -1.45
CA THR A 106 9.12 0.67 -2.36
C THR A 106 8.08 -0.22 -1.71
N ALA A 107 7.02 -0.53 -2.46
CA ALA A 107 5.98 -1.47 -2.06
C ALA A 107 5.90 -2.67 -3.01
N THR A 108 5.65 -3.86 -2.47
CA THR A 108 5.34 -5.05 -3.26
C THR A 108 4.10 -5.75 -2.72
N TYR A 109 3.33 -6.34 -3.64
CA TYR A 109 2.04 -6.98 -3.35
C TYR A 109 1.99 -8.30 -4.09
N ARG A 110 1.83 -9.40 -3.34
CA ARG A 110 1.90 -10.75 -3.92
C ARG A 110 0.93 -11.69 -3.23
N PHE A 111 -0.03 -12.19 -3.98
CA PHE A 111 -0.75 -13.42 -3.60
C PHE A 111 0.13 -14.65 -3.90
N THR A 112 0.14 -15.64 -3.01
CA THR A 112 0.94 -16.85 -3.21
C THR A 112 0.59 -17.55 -4.54
N GLY A 113 1.59 -17.74 -5.40
CA GLY A 113 1.44 -18.36 -6.73
C GLY A 113 0.96 -17.42 -7.84
N MET A 114 0.83 -16.13 -7.57
CA MET A 114 0.37 -15.10 -8.52
C MET A 114 1.51 -14.12 -8.86
N PRO A 115 1.40 -13.34 -9.95
CA PRO A 115 2.35 -12.27 -10.26
C PRO A 115 2.50 -11.27 -9.09
N THR A 116 3.72 -10.79 -8.89
CA THR A 116 4.01 -9.72 -7.93
C THR A 116 3.83 -8.37 -8.61
N ARG A 117 3.13 -7.45 -7.95
CA ARG A 117 3.08 -6.05 -8.34
C ARG A 117 4.08 -5.25 -7.50
N HIS A 118 4.77 -4.33 -8.14
CA HIS A 118 5.79 -3.47 -7.54
C HIS A 118 5.39 -2.00 -7.65
N SER A 119 5.82 -1.19 -6.70
CA SER A 119 5.77 0.26 -6.75
C SER A 119 7.04 0.84 -6.16
N THR A 120 7.51 1.96 -6.70
CA THR A 120 8.71 2.64 -6.22
C THR A 120 8.51 4.13 -6.34
N GLN A 121 8.72 4.85 -5.26
CA GLN A 121 8.72 6.30 -5.23
C GLN A 121 10.05 6.83 -4.71
N THR A 122 10.51 7.91 -5.33
CA THR A 122 11.79 8.52 -5.02
C THR A 122 11.58 9.95 -4.56
N PHE A 123 12.25 10.32 -3.48
CA PHE A 123 12.27 11.65 -2.90
C PHE A 123 13.68 12.22 -3.01
N ALA A 124 13.81 13.42 -3.56
CA ALA A 124 15.08 14.13 -3.64
C ALA A 124 15.17 15.18 -2.52
N GLY A 125 16.36 15.34 -1.97
CA GLY A 125 16.68 16.48 -1.10
C GLY A 125 16.95 17.77 -1.87
N PRO A 126 16.94 18.94 -1.20
CA PRO A 126 16.62 19.08 0.22
C PRO A 126 15.12 18.91 0.50
N LYS A 127 14.78 18.18 1.56
CA LYS A 127 13.40 17.98 2.03
C LYS A 127 13.39 17.94 3.54
N ASP A 128 12.41 18.59 4.15
CA ASP A 128 12.19 18.55 5.60
C ASP A 128 10.70 18.71 5.85
N ASP A 129 9.94 17.69 5.46
CA ASP A 129 8.47 17.76 5.42
C ASP A 129 7.87 16.35 5.33
N ASP A 130 6.57 16.27 5.60
CA ASP A 130 5.78 15.07 5.36
C ASP A 130 5.86 14.67 3.87
N TRP A 131 5.74 13.37 3.60
CA TRP A 131 5.60 12.82 2.27
C TRP A 131 4.35 11.94 2.22
N GLN A 132 3.72 11.93 1.06
CA GLN A 132 2.57 11.10 0.76
C GLN A 132 2.70 10.54 -0.65
N VAL A 133 2.32 9.28 -0.79
CA VAL A 133 2.35 8.56 -2.06
C VAL A 133 1.02 7.87 -2.19
N THR A 134 0.38 8.05 -3.33
CA THR A 134 -0.72 7.18 -3.73
C THR A 134 -0.26 6.26 -4.85
N ASP A 135 -0.09 4.99 -4.51
CA ASP A 135 0.29 3.93 -5.40
C ASP A 135 -0.95 3.29 -6.07
N ARG A 136 -1.03 3.32 -7.40
CA ARG A 136 -2.15 2.75 -8.18
C ARG A 136 -1.64 1.86 -9.31
N PRO A 137 -2.21 0.65 -9.52
CA PRO A 137 -1.96 -0.11 -10.74
C PRO A 137 -2.50 0.63 -11.96
N ASP A 138 -1.95 0.32 -13.14
CA ASP A 138 -2.51 0.81 -14.40
C ASP A 138 -3.98 0.39 -14.52
N ALA A 139 -4.77 1.18 -15.26
CA ALA A 139 -6.20 0.92 -15.44
C ALA A 139 -6.44 -0.51 -15.95
N GLY A 140 -7.23 -1.29 -15.19
CA GLY A 140 -7.54 -2.69 -15.51
C GLY A 140 -6.45 -3.70 -15.19
N SER A 141 -5.34 -3.31 -14.54
CA SER A 141 -4.21 -4.19 -14.20
C SER A 141 -4.20 -4.69 -12.75
N VAL A 142 -5.28 -4.47 -12.00
CA VAL A 142 -5.39 -4.93 -10.61
C VAL A 142 -5.30 -6.45 -10.54
N VAL A 143 -4.24 -6.96 -9.93
CA VAL A 143 -4.07 -8.39 -9.67
C VAL A 143 -4.96 -8.78 -8.50
N HIS A 144 -6.02 -9.52 -8.80
CA HIS A 144 -6.90 -10.09 -7.79
C HIS A 144 -6.37 -11.45 -7.35
N GLY A 145 -6.57 -11.81 -6.07
CA GLY A 145 -6.32 -13.16 -5.59
C GLY A 145 -7.20 -14.19 -6.31
N PRO A 146 -6.85 -15.49 -6.24
CA PRO A 146 -7.67 -16.53 -6.86
C PRO A 146 -9.05 -16.60 -6.20
N CYS A 147 -10.09 -16.87 -7.01
CA CYS A 147 -11.46 -17.04 -6.53
C CYS A 147 -11.62 -18.20 -5.54
N ASN A 148 -10.84 -19.26 -5.75
CA ASN A 148 -10.77 -20.41 -4.86
C ASN A 148 -9.49 -20.32 -4.00
N ASP A 149 -9.49 -20.97 -2.85
CA ASP A 149 -8.31 -21.13 -1.99
C ASP A 149 -7.74 -19.86 -1.35
N ARG A 150 -8.59 -18.90 -0.93
CA ARG A 150 -8.31 -17.69 -0.09
C ARG A 150 -6.82 -17.49 0.27
N LYS A 151 -5.99 -17.17 -0.73
CA LYS A 151 -4.55 -17.10 -0.56
C LYS A 151 -4.22 -15.85 0.26
N PRO A 152 -3.34 -15.95 1.27
CA PRO A 152 -2.84 -14.75 1.93
C PRO A 152 -2.15 -13.81 0.94
N LEU A 153 -2.30 -12.51 1.20
CA LEU A 153 -1.58 -11.46 0.50
C LEU A 153 -0.31 -11.16 1.29
N THR A 154 0.84 -11.22 0.62
CA THR A 154 2.10 -10.71 1.17
C THR A 154 2.31 -9.27 0.68
N ILE A 155 2.53 -8.36 1.61
CA ILE A 155 2.83 -6.94 1.36
C ILE A 155 4.20 -6.65 1.94
N THR A 156 5.11 -6.07 1.16
CA THR A 156 6.39 -5.58 1.69
C THR A 156 6.51 -4.10 1.40
N ALA A 157 6.72 -3.29 2.43
CA ALA A 157 7.12 -1.89 2.31
C ALA A 157 8.60 -1.76 2.71
N ASP A 158 9.39 -0.99 1.97
CA ASP A 158 10.80 -0.70 2.21
C ASP A 158 11.04 0.81 2.14
N LEU A 159 11.74 1.34 3.14
CA LEU A 159 12.28 2.69 3.12
C LEU A 159 13.79 2.62 3.02
N LYS A 160 14.36 3.36 2.08
CA LYS A 160 15.80 3.40 1.82
C LYS A 160 16.30 4.82 1.67
N LEU A 161 17.50 5.04 2.19
CA LEU A 161 18.28 6.26 2.01
C LEU A 161 19.58 5.96 1.28
N ASP A 162 20.04 6.91 0.46
CA ASP A 162 21.39 6.88 -0.09
C ASP A 162 22.44 7.45 0.87
N GLY A 163 23.66 6.94 0.77
CA GLY A 163 24.72 7.20 1.75
C GLY A 163 25.48 8.48 1.61
N LYS A 164 24.84 9.57 1.18
CA LYS A 164 25.54 10.84 0.97
C LYS A 164 25.48 11.76 2.19
N SER A 165 24.48 11.59 3.05
CA SER A 165 24.19 12.49 4.17
C SER A 165 24.20 11.77 5.51
N ALA A 166 24.76 12.43 6.53
CA ALA A 166 24.76 11.95 7.91
C ALA A 166 23.44 12.23 8.64
N SER A 167 22.79 13.37 8.37
CA SER A 167 21.55 13.80 9.03
C SER A 167 20.28 13.27 8.38
N SER A 168 20.34 12.76 7.14
CA SER A 168 19.12 12.33 6.44
C SER A 168 18.46 11.12 7.11
N PHE A 169 17.14 11.22 7.28
CA PHE A 169 16.28 10.15 7.79
C PHE A 169 14.90 10.16 7.11
N MET A 170 14.25 9.01 7.09
CA MET A 170 12.87 8.83 6.60
C MET A 170 12.10 7.93 7.55
N THR A 171 10.81 8.24 7.74
CA THR A 171 9.88 7.47 8.55
C THR A 171 8.63 7.13 7.74
N MET A 172 8.00 5.98 8.02
CA MET A 172 6.65 5.61 7.55
C MET A 172 5.55 6.08 8.53
N ASP A 173 5.95 6.75 9.62
CA ASP A 173 5.03 7.44 10.52
C ASP A 173 5.10 8.93 10.25
N SER A 174 3.95 9.58 10.22
CA SER A 174 3.85 11.02 10.00
C SER A 174 3.66 11.74 11.33
N THR A 175 4.07 13.00 11.40
CA THR A 175 4.16 13.74 12.67
C THR A 175 2.79 14.01 13.34
N ASP A 176 1.70 13.89 12.59
CA ASP A 176 0.30 14.07 13.01
C ASP A 176 -0.36 12.78 13.55
N GLY A 177 0.36 11.64 13.60
CA GLY A 177 -0.06 10.43 14.32
C GLY A 177 -1.24 9.65 13.69
N ALA A 178 -1.55 9.86 12.41
CA ALA A 178 -2.55 9.04 11.72
C ALA A 178 -1.95 7.74 11.12
N VAL A 179 -2.84 6.87 10.67
CA VAL A 179 -2.53 5.58 10.03
C VAL A 179 -1.42 5.73 8.98
N SER A 180 -0.41 4.88 9.07
CA SER A 180 0.77 4.90 8.20
C SER A 180 0.50 4.48 6.75
N ALA A 181 -0.40 3.52 6.54
CA ALA A 181 -0.78 3.08 5.20
C ALA A 181 -2.26 2.67 5.10
N ARG A 182 -2.92 3.06 4.02
CA ARG A 182 -4.30 2.67 3.69
C ARG A 182 -4.33 1.92 2.36
N PHE A 183 -4.81 0.69 2.37
CA PHE A 183 -4.89 -0.19 1.22
C PHE A 183 -6.34 -0.31 0.78
N HIS A 184 -6.65 0.22 -0.39
CA HIS A 184 -7.98 0.15 -0.96
C HIS A 184 -8.17 -1.21 -1.63
N LEU A 185 -9.40 -1.72 -1.55
CA LEU A 185 -9.76 -3.05 -2.02
C LEU A 185 -10.56 -2.96 -3.32
N SER A 186 -10.04 -3.60 -4.36
CA SER A 186 -10.79 -3.88 -5.58
C SER A 186 -11.53 -5.20 -5.42
N TRP A 187 -12.86 -5.16 -5.27
CA TRP A 187 -13.68 -6.36 -5.18
C TRP A 187 -14.01 -6.93 -6.56
N LEU A 188 -13.91 -8.25 -6.68
CA LEU A 188 -14.30 -9.00 -7.86
C LEU A 188 -15.23 -10.16 -7.48
N LYS A 189 -16.34 -10.28 -8.20
CA LYS A 189 -17.22 -11.44 -8.09
C LYS A 189 -16.62 -12.64 -8.81
N CYS A 190 -16.70 -13.77 -8.12
CA CYS A 190 -16.58 -15.11 -8.65
C CYS A 190 -18.01 -15.65 -8.84
#